data_AF-A0A8T6P050-F1
#
_entry.id   AF-A0A8T6P050-F1
#
_cell.length_a   1.000
_cell.length_b   1.000
_cell.length_c   1.000
_cell.angle_alpha   90.00
_cell.angle_beta   90.00
_cell.angle_gamma   90.00
#
_symmetry.space_group_name_H-M   'P 1'
#
loop_
_entity.id
_entity.type
_entity.pdbx_description
1 polymer ?
#
loop_
_entity_poly.entity_id
_entity_poly.type
_entity_poly.pdbx_seq_one_letter_code
_entity_poly.pdbx_strand_id
1 'polypeptide(L)'
;MKKHVLMIVSVLAAGVLAACGGIGPDAGGNGEVSDAGADPDAPILQTGGVVSATGIVVPSEEASLAFETGGQLVELNVEVGDEVQEGDVLARLDASILEAQIANAEASVGVAEANLDLVTAGPRDAQVAEQ
;
A
#
# COMPACT_ATOMS: atom_id res chain seq x y z
N MET A 1 -9.96 18.18 0.39
CA MET A 1 -8.75 17.33 0.50
C MET A 1 -8.48 16.55 -0.79
N LYS A 2 -9.42 15.74 -1.31
CA LYS A 2 -9.27 14.99 -2.58
C LYS A 2 -8.92 15.82 -3.82
N LYS A 3 -9.44 17.05 -3.95
CA LYS A 3 -9.15 17.95 -5.09
C LYS A 3 -7.70 18.47 -5.15
N HIS A 4 -7.03 18.58 -4.00
CA HIS A 4 -5.64 19.04 -3.93
C HIS A 4 -4.66 17.88 -4.18
N VAL A 5 -5.02 16.68 -3.71
CA VAL A 5 -4.29 15.43 -4.02
C VAL A 5 -4.31 15.17 -5.53
N LEU A 6 -5.46 15.39 -6.19
CA LEU A 6 -5.59 15.20 -7.64
C LEU A 6 -4.81 16.27 -8.46
N MET A 7 -4.67 17.50 -7.94
CA MET A 7 -3.80 18.51 -8.55
C MET A 7 -2.30 18.20 -8.38
N ILE A 8 -1.88 17.69 -7.22
CA ILE A 8 -0.46 17.36 -6.96
C ILE A 8 0.00 16.18 -7.83
N VAL A 9 -0.85 15.17 -8.00
CA VAL A 9 -0.58 14.01 -8.88
C VAL A 9 -0.50 14.43 -10.36
N SER A 10 -1.33 15.38 -10.79
CA SER A 10 -1.28 15.92 -12.16
C SER A 10 -0.02 16.74 -12.45
N VAL A 11 0.50 17.47 -11.47
CA VAL A 11 1.72 18.28 -11.63
C VAL A 11 2.98 17.42 -11.60
N LEU A 12 2.98 16.32 -10.82
CA LEU A 12 4.10 15.38 -10.80
C LEU A 12 4.24 14.59 -12.12
N ALA A 13 3.13 14.26 -12.79
CA ALA A 13 3.16 13.54 -14.07
C ALA A 13 3.70 14.36 -15.24
N ALA A 14 3.61 15.70 -15.18
CA ALA A 14 4.15 16.59 -16.22
C ALA A 14 5.65 16.90 -16.04
N GLY A 15 6.21 16.72 -14.83
CA GLY A 15 7.61 17.03 -14.51
C GLY A 15 8.64 16.00 -15.00
N VAL A 16 8.22 14.78 -15.34
CA VAL A 16 9.12 13.65 -15.66
C VAL A 16 9.48 13.57 -17.15
N LEU A 17 8.93 14.45 -18.00
CA LEU A 17 9.19 14.41 -19.45
C LEU A 17 10.29 15.37 -19.95
N ALA A 18 10.93 16.13 -19.05
CA ALA A 18 11.92 17.16 -19.39
C ALA A 18 13.34 16.84 -18.91
N ALA A 19 13.75 15.57 -18.93
CA ALA A 19 15.08 15.15 -18.49
C ALA A 19 15.71 14.05 -19.36
N CYS A 20 15.87 14.31 -20.66
CA CYS A 20 16.93 13.70 -21.46
C CYS A 20 17.50 14.73 -22.44
N GLY A 21 18.29 15.65 -21.88
CA GLY A 21 19.20 16.50 -22.63
C GLY A 21 20.65 16.14 -22.28
N GLY A 22 21.33 15.45 -23.22
CA GLY A 22 22.75 15.60 -23.57
C GLY A 22 23.86 15.01 -22.69
N ILE A 23 24.67 14.09 -23.25
CA ILE A 23 26.14 14.16 -23.29
C ILE A 23 26.69 13.14 -24.34
N GLY A 24 27.56 13.59 -25.27
CA GLY A 24 28.28 12.74 -26.27
C GLY A 24 29.65 12.31 -25.74
N PRO A 25 30.72 12.22 -26.57
CA PRO A 25 30.90 11.64 -27.92
C PRO A 25 31.96 10.51 -27.90
N ASP A 26 31.86 9.43 -28.71
CA ASP A 26 33.06 8.66 -29.04
C ASP A 26 32.92 7.68 -30.22
N ALA A 27 34.05 7.55 -30.94
CA ALA A 27 34.46 6.54 -31.91
C ALA A 27 33.53 6.27 -33.12
N GLY A 28 33.87 6.61 -34.35
CA GLY A 28 35.18 6.34 -34.96
C GLY A 28 35.32 4.85 -35.25
N GLY A 29 34.57 4.34 -36.23
CA GLY A 29 34.63 2.95 -36.67
C GLY A 29 33.89 2.75 -37.98
N ASN A 30 34.57 3.01 -39.09
CA ASN A 30 34.12 2.58 -40.41
C ASN A 30 34.29 1.05 -40.48
N GLY A 31 33.28 0.32 -40.03
CA GLY A 31 33.15 -1.10 -40.34
C GLY A 31 32.64 -1.25 -41.76
N GLU A 32 33.51 -1.69 -42.65
CA GLU A 32 33.17 -2.15 -43.99
C GLU A 32 32.02 -3.16 -43.91
N VAL A 33 30.89 -2.82 -44.52
CA VAL A 33 29.84 -3.80 -44.83
C VAL A 33 30.41 -4.74 -45.88
N SER A 34 30.98 -5.85 -45.41
CA SER A 34 31.26 -7.01 -46.25
C SER A 34 29.90 -7.51 -46.73
N ASP A 35 29.61 -7.24 -48.00
CA ASP A 35 28.51 -7.78 -48.77
C ASP A 35 28.56 -9.30 -48.65
N ALA A 36 27.79 -9.84 -47.71
CA ALA A 36 27.59 -11.27 -47.60
C ALA A 36 26.71 -11.67 -48.77
N GLY A 37 27.35 -12.06 -49.87
CA GLY A 37 26.69 -12.73 -50.98
C GLY A 37 25.80 -13.84 -50.42
N ALA A 38 24.49 -13.66 -50.57
CA ALA A 38 23.52 -14.66 -50.18
C ALA A 38 23.65 -15.83 -51.16
N ASP A 39 24.31 -16.90 -50.71
CA ASP A 39 24.35 -18.17 -51.42
C ASP A 39 22.95 -18.81 -51.33
N PRO A 40 22.20 -18.94 -52.44
CA PRO A 40 20.82 -19.44 -52.40
C PRO A 40 20.71 -20.92 -52.02
N ASP A 41 21.85 -21.63 -51.95
CA ASP A 41 21.94 -23.06 -51.60
C ASP A 41 22.47 -23.33 -50.18
N ALA A 42 22.60 -22.29 -49.33
CA ALA A 42 22.98 -22.50 -47.94
C ALA A 42 21.90 -23.34 -47.21
N PRO A 43 22.27 -24.46 -46.55
CA PRO A 43 21.29 -25.28 -45.83
C PRO A 43 20.66 -24.45 -44.72
N ILE A 44 19.34 -24.28 -44.78
CA ILE A 44 18.53 -23.72 -43.69
C ILE A 44 18.72 -24.58 -42.45
N LEU A 45 19.55 -24.11 -41.51
CA LEU A 45 19.74 -24.73 -40.20
C LEU A 45 18.39 -24.69 -39.49
N GLN A 46 17.69 -25.82 -39.45
CA GLN A 46 16.45 -25.96 -38.71
C GLN A 46 16.81 -25.92 -37.23
N THR A 47 16.75 -24.73 -36.63
CA THR A 47 16.99 -24.50 -35.20
C THR A 47 15.81 -25.02 -34.36
N GLY A 48 15.35 -26.24 -34.63
CA GLY A 48 14.39 -26.98 -33.81
C GLY A 48 15.05 -27.59 -32.58
N GLY A 49 15.94 -26.84 -31.93
CA GLY A 49 16.63 -27.28 -30.71
C GLY A 49 15.74 -27.03 -29.49
N VAL A 50 15.52 -28.07 -28.69
CA VAL A 50 14.90 -27.90 -27.36
C VAL A 50 15.87 -27.10 -26.50
N VAL A 51 15.49 -25.87 -26.17
CA VAL A 51 16.24 -25.02 -25.24
C VAL A 51 15.84 -25.40 -23.83
N SER A 52 16.77 -26.02 -23.09
CA SER A 52 16.59 -26.35 -21.68
C SER A 52 17.21 -25.25 -20.83
N ALA A 53 16.43 -24.71 -19.91
CA ALA A 53 16.87 -23.75 -18.92
C ALA A 53 16.39 -24.17 -17.53
N THR A 54 17.26 -24.02 -16.53
CA THR A 54 16.92 -24.28 -15.13
C THR A 54 16.67 -22.94 -14.43
N GLY A 55 15.64 -22.87 -13.59
CA GLY A 55 15.32 -21.70 -12.79
C GLY A 55 14.74 -22.10 -11.44
N ILE A 56 14.67 -21.14 -10.52
CA ILE A 56 14.06 -21.30 -9.20
C ILE A 56 12.65 -20.72 -9.25
N VAL A 57 11.67 -21.46 -8.73
CA VAL A 57 10.30 -20.97 -8.59
C VAL A 57 10.18 -20.19 -7.29
N VAL A 58 9.60 -18.99 -7.36
CA VAL A 58 9.34 -18.10 -6.23
C VAL A 58 7.87 -17.68 -6.24
N PRO A 59 7.29 -17.35 -5.08
CA PRO A 59 5.92 -16.83 -5.02
C PRO A 59 5.81 -15.50 -5.78
N SER A 60 4.66 -15.25 -6.39
CA SER A 60 4.37 -13.98 -7.07
C SER A 60 4.19 -12.83 -6.08
N GLU A 61 3.67 -13.14 -4.89
CA GLU A 61 3.40 -12.19 -3.81
C GLU A 61 3.80 -12.81 -2.47
N GLU A 62 4.37 -12.00 -1.58
CA GLU A 62 4.76 -12.38 -0.23
C GLU A 62 4.44 -11.23 0.72
N ALA A 63 3.90 -11.56 1.89
CA ALA A 63 3.55 -10.58 2.92
C ALA A 63 4.21 -10.96 4.24
N SER A 64 4.90 -10.00 4.85
CA SER A 64 5.42 -10.11 6.21
C SER A 64 4.45 -9.41 7.16
N LEU A 65 3.84 -10.17 8.07
CA LEU A 65 2.83 -9.67 8.99
C LEU A 65 3.42 -9.44 10.38
N ALA A 66 3.08 -8.30 10.97
CA ALA A 66 3.43 -7.96 12.34
C ALA A 66 2.33 -7.10 12.95
N PHE A 67 2.21 -7.11 14.27
CA PHE A 67 1.31 -6.20 14.96
C PHE A 67 1.85 -4.76 14.92
N GLU A 68 0.96 -3.79 14.74
CA GLU A 68 1.30 -2.36 14.74
C GLU A 68 1.77 -1.89 16.12
N THR A 69 1.25 -2.51 17.18
CA THR A 69 1.57 -2.20 18.57
C THR A 69 2.09 -3.44 19.29
N GLY A 70 2.95 -3.22 20.29
CA GLY A 70 3.36 -4.28 21.20
C GLY A 70 2.24 -4.64 22.17
N GLY A 71 2.12 -5.93 22.48
CA GLY A 71 1.11 -6.44 23.41
C GLY A 71 1.32 -7.92 23.73
N GLN A 72 0.46 -8.46 24.59
CA GLN A 72 0.46 -9.88 24.90
C GLN A 72 -0.42 -10.63 23.90
N LEU A 73 0.11 -11.70 23.31
CA LEU A 73 -0.67 -12.60 22.45
C LEU A 73 -1.66 -13.41 23.31
N VAL A 74 -2.93 -13.37 22.95
CA VAL A 74 -4.01 -14.10 23.64
C VAL A 74 -4.51 -15.26 22.79
N GLU A 75 -4.48 -15.12 21.47
CA GLU A 75 -5.05 -16.10 20.54
C GLU A 75 -4.21 -16.19 19.26
N LEU A 76 -4.02 -17.41 18.76
CA LEU A 76 -3.42 -17.73 17.46
C LEU A 76 -4.31 -18.77 16.78
N ASN A 77 -4.90 -18.41 15.64
CA ASN A 77 -5.97 -19.16 14.97
C ASN A 77 -5.49 -19.94 13.74
N VAL A 78 -4.19 -20.01 13.51
CA VAL A 78 -3.62 -20.61 12.30
C VAL A 78 -2.41 -21.46 12.60
N GLU A 79 -2.23 -22.48 11.77
CA GLU A 79 -1.07 -23.36 11.73
C GLU A 79 -0.31 -23.23 10.41
N VAL A 80 0.90 -23.77 10.37
CA VAL A 80 1.75 -23.70 9.18
C VAL A 80 1.15 -24.56 8.07
N GLY A 81 0.88 -23.93 6.93
CA GLY A 81 0.30 -24.58 5.75
C GLY A 81 -1.20 -24.32 5.58
N ASP A 82 -1.84 -23.60 6.50
CA ASP A 82 -3.24 -23.22 6.37
C ASP A 82 -3.45 -22.21 5.25
N GLU A 83 -4.55 -22.38 4.51
CA GLU A 83 -5.04 -21.40 3.55
C GLU A 83 -5.89 -20.35 4.28
N VAL A 84 -5.58 -19.06 4.06
CA VAL A 84 -6.26 -17.93 4.70
C VAL A 84 -6.77 -16.96 3.64
N GLN A 85 -7.85 -16.26 3.95
CA GLN A 85 -8.50 -15.30 3.10
C GLN A 85 -8.40 -13.88 3.67
N GLU A 86 -8.68 -12.89 2.83
CA GLU A 86 -8.73 -11.50 3.27
C GLU A 86 -9.78 -11.31 4.37
N GLY A 87 -9.37 -10.70 5.48
CA GLY A 87 -10.22 -10.44 6.64
C GLY A 87 -10.16 -11.51 7.73
N ASP A 88 -9.46 -12.63 7.50
CA ASP A 88 -9.32 -13.66 8.53
C ASP A 88 -8.47 -13.18 9.71
N VAL A 89 -8.98 -13.41 10.92
CA VAL A 89 -8.28 -13.05 12.16
C VAL A 89 -7.28 -14.15 12.49
N LEU A 90 -6.03 -13.96 12.09
CA LEU A 90 -4.96 -14.92 12.30
C LEU A 90 -4.51 -15.00 13.77
N ALA A 91 -4.54 -13.86 14.47
CA ALA A 91 -4.08 -13.76 15.86
C ALA A 91 -4.72 -12.55 16.57
N ARG A 92 -4.81 -12.61 17.90
CA ARG A 92 -5.38 -11.54 18.74
C ARG A 92 -4.45 -11.17 19.88
N LEU A 93 -4.23 -9.86 20.06
CA LEU A 93 -3.54 -9.30 21.22
C LEU A 93 -4.54 -8.94 22.32
N ASP A 94 -4.06 -8.92 23.57
CA ASP A 94 -4.81 -8.41 24.71
C ASP A 94 -5.09 -6.91 24.53
N ALA A 95 -6.37 -6.55 24.44
CA ALA A 95 -6.84 -5.18 24.25
C ALA A 95 -7.46 -4.58 25.52
N SER A 96 -7.42 -5.26 26.67
CA SER A 96 -8.17 -4.86 27.89
C SER A 96 -7.87 -3.43 28.34
N ILE A 97 -6.61 -3.01 28.23
CA ILE A 97 -6.18 -1.64 28.58
C ILE A 97 -6.68 -0.61 27.57
N LEU A 98 -6.78 -0.95 26.29
CA LEU A 98 -7.32 -0.08 25.25
C LEU A 98 -8.85 0.04 25.39
N GLU A 99 -9.54 -1.06 25.67
CA GLU A 99 -10.98 -1.08 25.93
C GLU A 99 -11.35 -0.20 27.13
N ALA A 100 -10.58 -0.28 28.22
CA ALA A 100 -10.78 0.59 29.40
C ALA A 100 -10.59 2.09 29.07
N GLN A 101 -9.62 2.41 28.20
CA GLN A 101 -9.39 3.79 27.75
C GLN A 101 -10.53 4.29 26.86
N ILE A 102 -11.05 3.45 25.96
CA ILE A 102 -12.22 3.77 25.13
C ILE A 102 -13.42 4.06 26.02
N ALA A 103 -13.73 3.18 26.98
CA ALA A 103 -14.85 3.38 27.89
C ALA A 103 -14.72 4.69 28.70
N ASN A 104 -13.52 5.05 29.13
CA ASN A 104 -13.27 6.33 29.82
C ASN A 104 -13.48 7.54 28.91
N ALA A 105 -13.04 7.45 27.65
CA ALA A 105 -13.22 8.51 26.66
C ALA A 105 -14.71 8.70 26.32
N GLU A 106 -15.45 7.61 26.12
CA GLU A 106 -16.89 7.62 25.87
C GLU A 106 -17.67 8.26 27.02
N ALA A 107 -17.35 7.91 28.27
CA ALA A 107 -17.96 8.55 29.44
C ALA A 107 -17.69 10.06 29.48
N SER A 108 -16.49 10.48 29.10
CA SER A 108 -16.12 11.90 29.05
C SER A 108 -16.91 12.66 27.97
N VAL A 109 -17.14 12.02 26.82
CA VAL A 109 -18.01 12.53 25.75
C VAL A 109 -19.45 12.68 26.26
N GLY A 110 -20.00 11.66 26.92
CA GLY A 110 -21.36 11.70 27.46
C GLY A 110 -21.58 12.83 28.49
N VAL A 111 -20.58 13.11 29.33
CA VAL A 111 -20.63 14.27 30.25
C VAL A 111 -20.62 15.59 29.48
N ALA A 112 -19.80 15.71 28.44
CA ALA A 112 -19.74 16.92 27.62
C ALA A 112 -21.06 17.16 26.87
N GLU A 113 -21.68 16.11 26.34
CA GLU A 113 -22.99 16.16 25.68
C GLU A 113 -24.09 16.58 26.67
N ALA A 114 -24.13 15.98 27.86
CA ALA A 114 -25.09 16.38 28.90
C ALA A 114 -24.95 17.86 29.33
N ASN A 115 -23.71 18.36 29.40
CA ASN A 115 -23.45 19.76 29.69
C ASN A 115 -23.89 20.67 28.54
N LEU A 116 -23.67 20.25 27.29
CA LEU A 116 -24.14 20.98 26.12
C LEU A 116 -25.67 21.04 26.10
N ASP A 117 -26.35 19.93 26.38
CA ASP A 117 -27.80 19.87 26.48
C ASP A 117 -28.32 20.80 27.58
N LEU A 118 -27.66 20.82 28.75
CA LEU A 118 -28.01 21.74 29.83
C LEU A 118 -27.86 23.22 29.42
N VAL A 119 -26.79 23.56 28.70
CA VAL A 119 -26.52 24.93 28.24
C VAL A 119 -27.48 25.33 27.11
N THR A 120 -27.82 24.41 26.22
CA THR A 120 -28.69 24.67 25.06
C THR A 120 -30.18 24.65 25.39
N ALA A 121 -30.59 23.90 26.42
CA ALA A 121 -31.97 23.87 26.91
C ALA A 121 -32.45 25.23 27.47
N GLY A 122 -31.54 26.18 27.71
CA GLY A 122 -31.86 27.52 28.22
C GLY A 122 -32.35 27.51 29.68
N PRO A 123 -32.62 28.70 30.27
CA PRO A 123 -33.14 28.77 31.63
C PRO A 123 -34.50 28.09 31.69
N ARG A 124 -34.68 27.15 32.62
CA ARG A 124 -36.01 26.59 32.91
C ARG A 124 -36.88 27.74 33.41
N ASP A 125 -38.11 27.87 32.91
CA ASP A 125 -39.06 28.94 33.26
C ASP A 125 -39.23 29.14 34.78
N ALA A 126 -39.00 28.09 35.57
CA ALA A 126 -38.96 28.13 37.03
C ALA A 126 -37.93 29.13 37.62
N GLN A 127 -36.82 29.43 36.93
CA GLN A 127 -35.79 30.37 37.40
C GLN A 127 -36.04 31.83 36.98
N VAL A 128 -36.94 32.07 36.02
CA VAL A 128 -37.25 33.42 35.52
C VAL A 128 -38.38 34.07 36.30
N ALA A 129 -39.23 33.27 36.98
CA ALA A 129 -40.37 33.77 37.75
C ALA A 129 -40.04 34.19 39.20
N GLU A 130 -38.83 33.90 39.70
CA GLU A 130 -38.41 34.20 41.09
C GLU A 130 -37.51 35.43 41.24
N GLN A 131 -37.26 36.21 40.18
CA GLN A 131 -36.51 37.48 40.26
C GLN A 131 -37.34 38.71 39.91
#